data_AF-A0A1J5P989-F1
#
_entry.id   AF-A0A1J5P989-F1
#
_cell.length_a   1.000
_cell.length_b   1.000
_cell.length_c   1.000
_cell.angle_alpha   90.00
_cell.angle_beta   90.00
_cell.angle_gamma   90.00
#
_symmetry.space_group_name_H-M   'P 1'
#
loop_
_entity.id
_entity.type
_entity.pdbx_description
1 polymer ?
#
loop_
_entity_poly.entity_id
_entity_poly.type
_entity_poly.pdbx_seq_one_letter_code
_entity_poly.pdbx_strand_id
1 'polypeptide(L)'
;MKDLDDPAMVKLRDFIEGNYKTEGDLRREVAADIRRKVEIGCYQGIRHRRGLPVRGQRTHTNARTRKGPRKAIAGKKKVSK
;
A
#
# COMPACT_ATOMS: atom_id res chain seq x y z
N MET A 1 3.81 -7.86 -27.23
CA MET A 1 5.23 -8.00 -26.83
C MET A 1 5.99 -8.76 -27.91
N LYS A 2 5.84 -8.34 -29.17
CA LYS A 2 6.35 -9.05 -30.36
C LYS A 2 7.16 -8.14 -31.30
N ASP A 3 7.36 -6.89 -30.87
CA ASP A 3 7.93 -5.80 -31.69
C ASP A 3 9.24 -5.26 -31.10
N LEU A 4 9.74 -5.83 -30.00
CA LEU A 4 11.07 -5.52 -29.47
C LEU A 4 12.03 -6.63 -29.88
N ASP A 5 13.17 -6.20 -30.43
CA ASP A 5 14.29 -7.08 -30.74
C ASP A 5 14.99 -7.53 -29.43
N ASP A 6 15.42 -8.79 -29.38
CA ASP A 6 16.04 -9.41 -28.19
C ASP A 6 17.22 -8.60 -27.60
N PRO A 7 18.15 -8.01 -28.39
CA PRO A 7 19.21 -7.16 -27.84
C PRO A 7 18.70 -5.85 -27.22
N ALA A 8 17.57 -5.31 -27.70
CA ALA A 8 16.97 -4.12 -27.10
C ALA A 8 16.33 -4.44 -25.74
N MET A 9 15.76 -5.63 -25.59
CA MET A 9 15.20 -6.12 -24.33
C MET A 9 16.26 -6.24 -23.23
N VAL A 10 17.43 -6.79 -23.55
CA VAL A 10 18.55 -6.91 -22.61
C VAL A 10 19.02 -5.55 -22.14
N LYS A 11 19.25 -4.60 -23.07
CA LYS A 11 19.65 -3.22 -22.73
C LYS A 11 18.66 -2.54 -21.80
N LEU A 12 17.36 -2.72 -22.02
CA LEU A 12 16.32 -2.16 -21.15
C LEU A 12 16.32 -2.81 -19.76
N ARG A 13 16.46 -4.14 -19.69
CA ARG A 13 16.55 -4.85 -18.41
C ARG A 13 17.75 -4.35 -17.60
N ASP A 14 18.93 -4.34 -18.20
CA ASP A 14 20.17 -3.96 -17.52
C ASP A 14 20.10 -2.51 -17.01
N PHE A 15 19.52 -1.61 -17.81
CA PHE A 15 19.31 -0.23 -17.41
C PHE A 15 18.31 -0.11 -16.24
N ILE A 16 17.22 -0.88 -16.26
CA ILE A 16 16.20 -0.85 -15.20
C ILE A 16 16.76 -1.42 -13.90
N GLU A 17 17.43 -2.58 -13.95
CA GLU A 17 18.01 -3.24 -12.78
C GLU A 17 19.14 -2.40 -12.16
N GLY A 18 19.96 -1.73 -12.98
CA GLY A 18 21.05 -0.90 -12.50
C GLY A 18 20.62 0.44 -11.87
N ASN A 19 19.50 1.01 -12.32
CA ASN A 19 19.10 2.38 -11.92
C ASN A 19 17.88 2.43 -11.00
N TYR A 20 17.02 1.42 -10.99
CA TYR A 20 15.74 1.47 -10.29
C TYR A 20 15.51 0.25 -9.41
N LYS A 21 15.09 0.51 -8.16
CA LYS A 21 14.53 -0.53 -7.30
C LYS A 21 13.12 -0.83 -7.76
N THR A 22 12.91 -2.03 -8.30
CA THR A 22 11.61 -2.46 -8.79
C THR A 22 11.04 -3.58 -7.92
N GLU A 23 9.72 -3.76 -8.04
CA GLU A 23 8.97 -4.90 -7.53
C GLU A 23 9.36 -5.40 -6.13
N GLY A 24 10.14 -6.48 -6.05
CA GLY A 24 10.44 -7.21 -4.82
C GLY A 24 11.17 -6.34 -3.80
N ASP A 25 12.22 -5.66 -4.23
CA ASP A 25 13.05 -4.88 -3.31
C ASP A 25 12.35 -3.60 -2.87
N LEU A 26 11.64 -2.94 -3.79
CA LEU A 26 10.82 -1.78 -3.43
C LEU A 26 9.69 -2.16 -2.45
N ARG A 27 9.04 -3.32 -2.64
CA ARG A 27 8.00 -3.81 -1.71
C ARG A 27 8.57 -4.11 -0.33
N ARG A 28 9.76 -4.72 -0.25
CA ARG A 28 10.44 -5.02 1.02
C ARG A 28 10.82 -3.73 1.74
N GLU A 29 11.39 -2.76 1.03
CA GLU A 29 11.77 -1.45 1.59
C GLU A 29 10.57 -0.71 2.17
N VAL A 30 9.47 -0.60 1.41
CA VAL A 30 8.24 0.04 1.87
C VAL A 30 7.63 -0.68 3.08
N ALA A 31 7.66 -2.01 3.10
CA ALA A 31 7.19 -2.79 4.25
C ALA A 31 8.06 -2.56 5.50
N ALA A 32 9.39 -2.50 5.33
CA ALA A 32 10.33 -2.19 6.40
C ALA A 32 10.09 -0.78 6.98
N ASP A 33 9.84 0.22 6.12
CA ASP A 33 9.52 1.57 6.56
C ASP A 33 8.23 1.66 7.36
N ILE A 34 7.18 0.95 6.93
CA ILE A 34 5.92 0.88 7.68
C ILE A 34 6.16 0.20 9.04
N ARG A 35 6.91 -0.90 9.06
CA ARG A 35 7.22 -1.66 10.28
C ARG A 35 8.01 -0.78 11.27
N ARG A 36 9.03 -0.06 10.79
CA ARG A 36 9.80 0.90 11.57
C ARG A 36 8.92 1.96 12.23
N LYS A 37 7.98 2.56 11.49
CA LYS A 37 7.02 3.53 12.05
C LYS A 37 6.14 2.91 13.14
N VAL A 38 5.73 1.67 12.96
CA VAL A 38 4.91 0.93 13.94
C VAL A 38 5.70 0.60 15.20
N GLU A 39 6.97 0.24 15.09
CA GLU A 39 7.87 -0.09 16.21
C GLU A 39 8.22 1.15 17.04
N ILE A 40 8.56 2.26 16.39
CA ILE A 40 8.84 3.55 17.05
C ILE A 40 7.59 4.09 17.79
N GLY A 41 6.39 3.67 17.38
CA GLY A 41 5.15 4.09 18.03
C GLY A 41 4.70 5.51 17.67
N CYS A 42 5.22 6.08 16.58
CA CYS A 42 4.79 7.40 16.11
C CYS A 42 3.29 7.39 15.72
N TYR A 43 2.66 8.57 15.63
CA TYR A 43 1.24 8.67 15.28
C TYR A 43 0.90 7.91 13.99
N GLN A 44 1.74 8.06 12.95
CA GLN A 44 1.56 7.33 11.70
C GLN A 44 1.60 5.82 11.89
N GLY A 45 2.52 5.30 12.69
CA GLY A 45 2.63 3.89 13.05
C GLY A 45 1.38 3.37 13.74
N ILE A 46 0.85 4.09 14.72
CA ILE A 46 -0.39 3.73 15.42
C ILE A 46 -1.56 3.65 14.43
N ARG A 47 -1.65 4.58 13.48
CA ARG A 47 -2.68 4.58 12.43
C ARG A 47 -2.50 3.42 11.44
N HIS A 48 -1.25 3.11 11.05
CA HIS A 48 -0.94 1.94 10.23
C HIS A 48 -1.37 0.64 10.93
N ARG A 49 -1.03 0.47 12.21
CA ARG A 49 -1.41 -0.69 13.04
C ARG A 49 -2.92 -0.85 13.17
N ARG A 50 -3.66 0.26 13.35
CA ARG A 50 -5.13 0.27 13.48
C ARG A 50 -5.89 0.16 12.15
N GLY A 51 -5.20 0.11 11.01
CA GLY A 51 -5.88 0.09 9.70
C GLY A 51 -6.67 1.38 9.42
N LEU A 52 -6.15 2.54 9.83
CA LEU A 52 -6.77 3.85 9.62
C LEU A 52 -5.96 4.71 8.64
N PRO A 53 -6.60 5.69 7.98
CA PRO A 53 -5.91 6.70 7.17
C PRO A 53 -4.85 7.45 8.00
N VAL A 54 -3.70 7.70 7.38
CA VAL A 54 -2.47 8.16 8.05
C VAL A 54 -2.20 9.66 7.84
N ARG A 55 -2.75 10.28 6.78
CA ARG A 55 -2.48 11.68 6.41
C ARG A 55 -3.58 12.63 6.90
N GLY A 56 -4.11 12.40 8.10
CA GLY A 56 -5.11 13.29 8.73
C GLY A 56 -6.50 13.27 8.10
N GLN A 57 -6.82 12.33 7.22
CA GLN A 57 -8.16 12.26 6.63
C GLN A 57 -9.25 11.96 7.68
N ARG A 58 -10.45 12.53 7.47
CA ARG A 58 -11.63 12.30 8.33
C ARG A 58 -12.01 10.81 8.38
N THR A 59 -12.06 10.23 9.58
CA THR A 59 -12.38 8.79 9.75
C THR A 59 -13.81 8.47 10.17
N HIS A 60 -14.63 9.49 10.43
CA HIS A 60 -16.02 9.29 10.87
C HIS A 60 -16.88 8.65 9.77
N THR A 61 -16.78 9.13 8.53
CA THR A 61 -17.64 8.70 7.41
C THR A 61 -16.87 7.87 6.37
N ASN A 62 -16.02 8.53 5.57
CA ASN A 62 -15.44 8.01 4.33
C ASN A 62 -13.96 7.64 4.52
N ALA A 63 -13.70 6.38 4.91
CA ALA A 63 -12.34 5.84 5.06
C ALA A 63 -12.25 4.37 4.60
N ARG A 64 -13.08 3.97 3.63
CA ARG A 64 -13.31 2.55 3.28
C ARG A 64 -12.14 1.89 2.57
N THR A 65 -11.36 2.62 1.78
CA THR A 65 -10.13 2.11 1.16
C THR A 65 -9.14 1.56 2.21
N ARG A 66 -9.12 2.15 3.41
CA ARG A 66 -8.21 1.73 4.49
C ARG A 66 -8.88 0.87 5.57
N LYS A 67 -10.15 1.14 5.92
CA LYS A 67 -10.94 0.36 6.90
C LYS A 67 -11.47 -0.96 6.34
N GLY A 68 -11.50 -1.13 5.02
CA GLY A 68 -12.16 -2.24 4.36
C GLY A 68 -13.69 -2.08 4.24
N PRO A 69 -14.37 -3.12 3.73
CA PRO A 69 -15.82 -3.14 3.56
C PRO A 69 -16.59 -2.82 4.85
N ARG A 70 -17.83 -2.32 4.72
CA ARG A 70 -18.70 -2.04 5.88
C ARG A 70 -19.05 -3.35 6.57
N LYS A 71 -18.43 -3.60 7.74
CA LYS A 71 -18.89 -4.64 8.66
C LYS A 71 -20.20 -4.15 9.30
N ALA A 72 -21.31 -4.79 8.97
CA ALA A 72 -22.59 -4.54 9.64
C ALA A 72 -22.48 -5.04 11.09
N ILE A 73 -22.98 -4.26 12.04
CA ILE A 73 -23.12 -4.70 13.43
C ILE A 73 -24.38 -5.56 13.48
N ALA A 74 -24.28 -6.78 14.00
CA ALA A 74 -25.43 -7.67 14.17
C ALA A 74 -26.53 -6.92 14.95
N GLY A 75 -27.76 -6.93 14.40
CA GLY A 75 -28.90 -6.24 15.00
C GLY A 75 -29.17 -4.80 14.51
N LYS A 76 -28.29 -4.17 13.71
CA LYS A 76 -28.61 -2.90 13.02
C LYS A 76 -29.03 -3.15 11.58
N LYS A 77 -30.21 -2.64 11.20
CA LYS A 77 -30.84 -2.75 9.87
C LYS A 77 -29.81 -2.57 8.75
N LYS A 78 -29.81 -3.47 7.76
CA LYS A 78 -29.01 -3.36 6.53
C LYS A 78 -29.32 -2.00 5.89
N VAL A 79 -28.31 -1.14 5.74
CA VAL A 79 -28.41 -0.01 4.82
C VAL A 79 -28.33 -0.62 3.43
N SER A 80 -29.48 -0.78 2.77
CA SER A 80 -29.53 -1.12 1.35
C SER A 80 -28.98 0.04 0.53
N LYS A 81 -28.12 -0.31 -0.44
CA LYS A 81 -27.44 0.51 -1.46
C LYS A 81 -27.40 2.02 -1.22
#